data_AF-A0A518A1I5-F1
#
_entry.id   AF-A0A518A1I5-F1
#
_cell.length_a   1.000
_cell.length_b   1.000
_cell.length_c   1.000
_cell.angle_alpha   90.00
_cell.angle_beta   90.00
_cell.angle_gamma   90.00
#
_symmetry.space_group_name_H-M   'P 1'
#
loop_
_entity.id
_entity.type
_entity.pdbx_description
1 polymer ?
#
loop_
_entity_poly.entity_id
_entity_poly.type
_entity_poly.pdbx_seq_one_letter_code
_entity_poly.pdbx_strand_id
1 'polypeptide(L)'
;MSTTPHCPDCEKEMEKGFIPDNMFLGALQTVWHPGDPESAGDTFFGMKVKNRTKTVHVDQSGTRKITTYRCPACGLLRSYTE
;
A
#
# COMPACT_ATOMS: atom_id res chain seq x y z
N MET A 1 0.29 -14.93 13.83
CA MET A 1 0.66 -15.97 12.84
C MET A 1 -0.21 -15.75 11.62
N SER A 2 0.37 -15.28 10.50
CA SER A 2 -0.38 -15.12 9.25
C SER A 2 -0.41 -16.46 8.53
N THR A 3 -1.53 -17.17 8.62
CA THR A 3 -1.77 -18.35 7.78
C THR A 3 -1.87 -17.91 6.32
N THR A 4 -1.30 -18.68 5.40
CA THR A 4 -1.48 -18.44 3.96
C THR A 4 -2.97 -18.62 3.62
N PRO A 5 -3.64 -17.62 3.03
CA PRO A 5 -5.06 -17.73 2.71
C PRO A 5 -5.27 -18.71 1.55
N HIS A 6 -6.44 -19.34 1.55
CA HIS A 6 -6.93 -20.10 0.40
C HIS A 6 -7.77 -19.18 -0.49
N CYS A 7 -7.75 -19.43 -1.79
CA CYS A 7 -8.60 -18.74 -2.75
C CYS A 7 -10.07 -19.10 -2.47
N PRO A 8 -10.97 -18.13 -2.29
CA PRO A 8 -12.38 -18.40 -2.03
C PRO A 8 -13.10 -19.10 -3.20
N ASP A 9 -12.57 -18.98 -4.42
CA ASP A 9 -13.23 -19.52 -5.62
C ASP A 9 -12.68 -20.89 -6.05
N CYS A 10 -11.40 -21.15 -5.78
CA CYS A 10 -10.70 -22.36 -6.20
C CYS A 10 -10.30 -23.28 -5.04
N GLU A 11 -10.41 -22.80 -3.81
CA GLU A 11 -9.96 -23.46 -2.58
C GLU A 11 -8.49 -23.89 -2.58
N LYS A 12 -7.67 -23.30 -3.46
CA LYS A 12 -6.22 -23.54 -3.50
C LYS A 12 -5.48 -22.56 -2.60
N GLU A 13 -4.40 -23.04 -1.97
CA GLU A 13 -3.46 -22.17 -1.26
C GLU A 13 -2.91 -21.09 -2.21
N MET A 14 -2.87 -19.85 -1.74
CA MET A 14 -2.47 -18.71 -2.56
C MET A 14 -0.99 -18.39 -2.42
N GLU A 15 -0.38 -17.86 -3.48
CA GLU A 15 1.03 -17.48 -3.53
C GLU A 15 1.22 -16.08 -2.92
N LYS A 16 2.10 -15.95 -1.94
CA LYS A 16 2.44 -14.64 -1.33
C LYS A 16 3.27 -13.79 -2.31
N GLY A 17 2.95 -12.51 -2.38
CA GLY A 17 3.66 -11.49 -3.12
C GLY A 17 3.36 -10.08 -2.60
N PHE A 18 3.73 -9.09 -3.38
CA PHE A 18 3.44 -7.68 -3.11
C PHE A 18 3.29 -6.91 -4.42
N ILE A 19 2.59 -5.78 -4.36
CA ILE A 19 2.49 -4.85 -5.48
C ILE A 19 3.64 -3.84 -5.31
N PRO A 20 4.58 -3.73 -6.26
CA PRO A 20 5.59 -2.70 -6.22
C PRO A 20 4.98 -1.35 -6.61
N ASP A 21 5.24 -0.33 -5.80
CA ASP A 21 5.06 1.06 -6.19
C ASP A 21 6.36 1.57 -6.83
N ASN A 22 6.27 2.10 -8.05
CA ASN A 22 7.42 2.52 -8.83
C ASN A 22 7.73 3.99 -8.54
N MET A 23 8.87 4.21 -7.88
CA MET A 23 9.43 5.54 -7.65
C MET A 23 10.61 5.80 -8.58
N PHE A 24 10.98 7.07 -8.71
CA PHE A 24 12.08 7.52 -9.59
C PHE A 24 13.42 6.79 -9.33
N LEU A 25 13.64 6.24 -8.13
CA LEU A 25 14.88 5.58 -7.71
C LEU A 25 14.72 4.07 -7.42
N GLY A 26 13.59 3.45 -7.77
CA GLY A 26 13.36 2.02 -7.57
C GLY A 26 11.92 1.67 -7.23
N ALA A 27 11.70 0.41 -6.90
CA ALA A 27 10.40 -0.10 -6.48
C ALA A 27 10.34 -0.22 -4.95
N LEU A 28 9.25 0.25 -4.35
CA LEU A 28 8.94 0.08 -2.93
C LEU A 28 7.73 -0.84 -2.77
N GLN A 29 7.64 -1.52 -1.63
CA GLN A 29 6.42 -2.24 -1.27
C GLN A 29 5.32 -1.22 -0.94
N THR A 30 4.14 -1.36 -1.55
CA THR A 30 2.99 -0.51 -1.24
C THR A 30 2.55 -0.67 0.22
N VAL A 31 2.14 0.44 0.82
CA VAL A 31 1.64 0.51 2.20
C VAL A 31 0.21 1.01 2.23
N TRP A 32 -0.51 0.63 3.28
CA TRP A 32 -1.83 1.13 3.63
C TRP A 32 -1.70 2.18 4.73
N HIS A 33 -2.49 3.24 4.64
CA HIS A 33 -2.60 4.25 5.67
C HIS A 33 -4.06 4.32 6.14
N PRO A 34 -4.35 4.36 7.45
CA PRO A 34 -5.70 4.54 7.96
C PRO A 34 -6.23 5.95 7.69
N GLY A 35 -7.54 6.07 7.51
CA GLY A 35 -8.21 7.37 7.36
C GLY A 35 -8.14 7.96 5.94
N ASP A 36 -8.59 9.21 5.83
CA ASP A 36 -8.70 9.90 4.56
C ASP A 36 -7.37 10.57 4.15
N PRO A 37 -7.06 10.70 2.85
CA PRO A 37 -5.89 11.43 2.38
C PRO A 37 -5.93 12.91 2.79
N GLU A 38 -4.95 13.34 3.58
CA GLU A 38 -4.78 14.76 3.94
C GLU A 38 -3.95 15.48 2.87
N SER A 39 -4.30 16.72 2.51
CA SER A 39 -3.50 17.49 1.54
C SER A 39 -2.13 17.87 2.12
N ALA A 40 -1.04 17.65 1.38
CA ALA A 40 0.33 17.99 1.81
C ALA A 40 0.67 19.49 1.74
N GLY A 41 -0.28 20.35 2.10
CA GLY A 41 -0.05 21.78 2.18
C GLY A 41 0.82 22.13 3.38
N ASP A 42 2.14 22.05 3.23
CA ASP A 42 3.07 22.52 4.26
C ASP A 42 2.96 24.04 4.41
N THR A 43 2.72 24.50 5.63
CA THR A 43 2.87 25.92 6.01
C THR A 43 4.29 26.12 6.53
N PHE A 44 5.11 26.88 5.81
CA PHE A 44 6.46 27.26 6.24
C PHE A 44 6.47 28.75 6.55
N PHE A 45 6.77 29.13 7.80
CA PHE A 45 6.70 30.53 8.27
C PHE A 45 5.38 31.27 7.93
N GLY A 46 4.24 30.58 8.00
CA GLY A 46 2.93 31.17 7.70
C GLY A 46 2.60 31.32 6.21
N MET A 47 3.49 30.93 5.29
CA MET A 47 3.20 30.84 3.86
C MET A 47 2.86 29.40 3.45
N LYS A 48 1.78 29.24 2.67
CA LYS A 48 1.44 27.97 2.03
C LYS A 48 2.47 27.68 0.93
N VAL A 49 3.36 26.73 1.16
CA VAL A 49 4.32 26.29 0.14
C VAL A 49 3.64 25.21 -0.68
N LYS A 50 3.27 25.53 -1.93
CA LYS A 50 2.77 24.53 -2.87
C LYS A 50 3.92 23.63 -3.31
N ASN A 51 4.17 22.55 -2.57
CA ASN A 51 5.03 21.50 -3.07
C ASN A 51 4.26 20.70 -4.14
N ARG A 52 4.52 20.99 -5.42
CA ARG A 52 3.82 20.35 -6.56
C ARG A 52 4.01 18.83 -6.64
N THR A 53 4.96 18.27 -5.89
CA THR A 53 5.23 16.82 -5.87
C THR A 53 4.65 16.11 -4.65
N LYS A 54 4.20 16.83 -3.62
CA LYS A 54 3.49 16.25 -2.49
C LYS A 54 2.01 16.63 -2.58
N THR A 55 1.18 15.68 -3.00
CA THR A 55 -0.28 15.87 -3.09
C THR A 55 -0.99 15.43 -1.81
N VAL A 56 -0.43 14.44 -1.10
CA VAL A 56 -1.00 13.86 0.12
C VAL A 56 0.05 13.84 1.24
N HIS A 57 -0.32 14.29 2.43
CA HIS A 57 0.46 14.14 3.65
C HIS A 57 0.29 12.69 4.14
N VAL A 58 1.40 11.98 4.31
CA VAL A 58 1.42 10.59 4.76
C VAL A 58 2.35 10.51 5.97
N ASP A 59 1.80 10.24 7.14
CA ASP A 59 2.58 9.89 8.32
C ASP A 59 3.09 8.46 8.17
N GLN A 60 4.38 8.31 7.93
CA GLN A 60 4.99 7.00 7.73
C GLN A 60 4.86 6.10 8.96
N SER A 61 4.78 6.66 10.18
CA SER A 61 4.67 5.89 11.41
C SER A 61 3.32 5.17 11.55
N GLY A 62 2.28 5.67 10.87
CA GLY A 62 0.94 5.08 10.83
C GLY A 62 0.72 4.07 9.70
N THR A 63 1.71 3.86 8.83
CA THR A 63 1.57 2.99 7.65
C THR A 63 1.76 1.51 7.98
N ARG A 64 1.01 0.65 7.28
CA ARG A 64 1.10 -0.82 7.37
C ARG A 64 1.48 -1.39 6.02
N LYS A 65 2.42 -2.33 5.98
CA LYS A 65 2.80 -3.00 4.73
C LYS A 65 1.62 -3.80 4.18
N ILE A 66 1.37 -3.68 2.87
CA ILE A 66 0.39 -4.52 2.19
C ILE A 66 1.08 -5.78 1.69
N THR A 67 0.61 -6.94 2.15
CA THR A 67 0.93 -8.24 1.56
C THR A 67 -0.19 -8.63 0.62
N THR A 68 0.15 -9.08 -0.59
CA THR A 68 -0.85 -9.55 -1.57
C THR A 68 -0.67 -11.04 -1.80
N TYR A 69 -1.76 -11.76 -2.00
CA TYR A 69 -1.76 -13.17 -2.34
C TYR A 69 -2.45 -13.37 -3.69
N ARG A 70 -1.84 -14.17 -4.57
CA ARG A 70 -2.37 -14.50 -5.89
C ARG A 70 -2.79 -15.96 -5.94
N CYS A 71 -3.98 -16.25 -6.43
CA CYS A 71 -4.37 -17.63 -6.73
C CYS A 71 -3.61 -18.12 -7.97
N PRO A 72 -2.87 -19.25 -7.90
CA PRO A 72 -2.15 -19.78 -9.06
C PRO A 72 -3.07 -20.30 -10.17
N ALA A 73 -4.32 -20.66 -9.84
CA ALA A 73 -5.25 -21.23 -10.80
C ALA A 73 -6.09 -20.19 -11.56
N CYS A 74 -6.74 -19.27 -10.84
CA CYS A 74 -7.64 -18.29 -11.47
C CYS A 74 -7.06 -16.87 -11.51
N GLY A 75 -5.95 -16.60 -10.81
CA GLY A 75 -5.34 -15.27 -10.78
C GLY A 75 -5.96 -14.27 -9.81
N LEU A 76 -6.98 -14.65 -9.02
CA LEU A 76 -7.57 -13.77 -8.00
C LEU A 76 -6.49 -13.22 -7.07
N LEU A 77 -6.54 -11.91 -6.81
CA LEU A 77 -5.67 -11.22 -5.87
C LEU A 77 -6.44 -10.84 -4.61
N ARG A 78 -5.82 -11.05 -3.44
CA ARG A 78 -6.30 -10.55 -2.14
C ARG A 78 -5.17 -9.86 -1.41
N SER A 79 -5.42 -8.64 -0.94
CA SER A 79 -4.42 -7.81 -0.26
C SER A 79 -4.80 -7.61 1.20
N TYR A 80 -3.83 -7.73 2.10
CA TYR A 80 -3.99 -7.66 3.55
C TYR A 80 -2.93 -6.75 4.14
N THR A 81 -3.27 -6.06 5.22
CA THR A 81 -2.34 -5.22 6.00
C THR A 81 -1.96 -5.95 7.28
N GLU A 82 -0.71 -5.81 7.71
CA GLU A 82 -0.24 -6.26 9.04
C GLU A 82 -0.79 -5.41 10.19
#